data_AF-A0A7K1Y291-F1
#
_entry.id   AF-A0A7K1Y291-F1
#
_cell.length_a   1.000
_cell.length_b   1.000
_cell.length_c   1.000
_cell.angle_alpha   90.00
_cell.angle_beta   90.00
_cell.angle_gamma   90.00
#
_symmetry.space_group_name_H-M   'P 1'
#
loop_
_entity.id
_entity.type
_entity.pdbx_description
1 polymer ?
#
loop_
_entity_poly.entity_id
_entity_poly.type
_entity_poly.pdbx_seq_one_letter_code
_entity_poly.pdbx_strand_id
1 'polypeptide(L)'
;MRFIINLCVNCSVLLALTLCLPSCKKDVRKETVVYANDFESGNLANIQNGHLYSYGGGTNMGRYNASGFALDLKDLPSHDFVEISFNLYIHDSWDGNNSQGGLDGPDIWQMKVDGDTLINTTFSNSYFLQSYPDNYPAFRLPKTNARPVLLAGACIWQHEAMGSSVYDVKKLVKHSGAALYLECLDKLRQPNSPTPSCDESWSIDNISITAIETN
;
A
#
# COMPACT_ATOMS: atom_id res chain seq x y z
N MET A 1 -31.72 23.57 -16.38
CA MET A 1 -32.12 24.31 -15.16
C MET A 1 -30.87 24.96 -14.60
N ARG A 2 -30.73 26.28 -14.79
CA ARG A 2 -29.65 27.09 -14.22
C ARG A 2 -29.88 27.23 -12.72
N PHE A 3 -28.83 27.07 -11.91
CA PHE A 3 -28.76 27.74 -10.63
C PHE A 3 -27.39 28.41 -10.50
N ILE A 4 -27.44 29.73 -10.69
CA ILE A 4 -26.43 30.70 -10.32
C ILE A 4 -26.59 30.94 -8.82
N ILE A 5 -25.49 30.95 -8.06
CA ILE A 5 -25.49 31.58 -6.73
C ILE A 5 -24.38 32.63 -6.76
N ASN A 6 -24.79 33.87 -7.09
CA ASN A 6 -24.03 35.08 -6.79
C ASN A 6 -24.30 35.41 -5.31
N LEU A 7 -23.27 35.48 -4.47
CA LEU A 7 -23.34 36.28 -3.25
C LEU A 7 -22.54 37.56 -3.46
N CYS A 8 -23.30 38.66 -3.46
CA CYS A 8 -22.82 40.03 -3.44
C CYS A 8 -22.23 40.31 -2.05
N VAL A 9 -20.97 40.77 -1.95
CA VAL A 9 -20.42 41.31 -0.70
C VAL A 9 -20.11 42.79 -0.90
N ASN A 10 -20.78 43.60 -0.08
CA ASN A 10 -20.71 45.05 -0.06
C ASN A 10 -19.29 45.56 0.18
N CYS A 11 -18.91 46.54 -0.63
CA CYS A 11 -17.65 47.27 -0.57
C CYS A 11 -17.68 48.28 0.59
N SER A 12 -16.77 48.14 1.55
CA SER A 12 -16.41 49.21 2.50
C SER A 12 -14.94 49.08 2.85
N VAL A 13 -14.13 49.94 2.21
CA VAL A 13 -12.81 50.47 2.58
C VAL A 13 -11.94 49.61 3.53
N LEU A 14 -11.08 48.77 2.95
CA LEU A 14 -9.71 48.59 3.43
C LEU A 14 -8.83 48.13 2.26
N LEU A 15 -7.75 48.85 2.01
CA LEU A 15 -6.77 48.61 0.95
C LEU A 15 -5.98 47.33 1.26
N ALA A 16 -6.51 46.17 0.86
CA ALA A 16 -5.75 44.92 0.79
C ALA A 16 -5.59 44.57 -0.68
N LEU A 17 -4.38 44.76 -1.21
CA LEU A 17 -3.98 44.26 -2.51
C LEU A 17 -3.85 42.73 -2.42
N THR A 18 -4.97 42.02 -2.36
CA THR A 18 -5.00 40.57 -2.46
C THR A 18 -4.65 40.20 -3.90
N LEU A 19 -3.36 39.92 -4.13
CA LEU A 19 -2.93 39.15 -5.29
C LEU A 19 -3.67 37.80 -5.25
N CYS A 20 -4.76 37.68 -6.01
CA CYS A 20 -5.30 36.38 -6.39
C CYS A 20 -4.26 35.70 -7.28
N LEU A 21 -3.32 34.97 -6.67
CA LEU A 21 -2.45 34.07 -7.41
C LEU A 21 -3.37 33.05 -8.11
N PRO A 22 -3.27 32.86 -9.44
CA PRO A 22 -4.01 31.81 -10.10
C PRO A 22 -3.56 30.47 -9.49
N SER A 23 -4.47 29.82 -8.77
CA SER A 23 -4.27 28.43 -8.35
C SER A 23 -4.29 27.59 -9.62
N CYS A 24 -3.11 27.17 -10.09
CA CYS A 24 -2.97 26.27 -11.21
C CYS A 24 -3.48 24.89 -10.75
N LYS A 25 -4.74 24.61 -11.03
CA LYS A 25 -5.29 23.25 -10.90
C LYS A 25 -4.73 22.45 -12.07
N LYS A 26 -3.93 21.43 -11.76
CA LYS A 26 -3.58 20.38 -12.71
C LYS A 26 -4.76 19.43 -12.81
N ASP A 27 -5.39 19.37 -13.97
CA ASP A 27 -6.39 18.37 -14.29
C ASP A 27 -5.72 17.14 -14.90
N VAL A 28 -6.32 15.98 -14.68
CA VAL A 28 -5.90 14.73 -15.32
C VAL A 28 -6.26 14.81 -16.80
N ARG A 29 -5.24 14.70 -17.66
CA ARG A 29 -5.38 14.70 -19.11
C ARG A 29 -5.59 13.28 -19.64
N LYS A 30 -4.81 12.32 -19.14
CA LYS A 30 -4.80 10.94 -19.61
C LYS A 30 -4.36 10.00 -18.50
N GLU A 31 -5.02 8.85 -18.42
CA GLU A 31 -4.61 7.73 -17.59
C GLU A 31 -4.33 6.51 -18.48
N THR A 32 -3.31 5.74 -18.16
CA THR A 32 -2.95 4.52 -18.91
C THR A 32 -2.48 3.46 -17.93
N VAL A 33 -3.22 2.35 -17.84
CA VAL A 33 -2.78 1.18 -17.09
C VAL A 33 -1.59 0.57 -17.82
N VAL A 34 -0.42 0.60 -17.20
CA VAL A 34 0.85 0.12 -17.76
C VAL A 34 1.21 -1.28 -17.25
N TYR A 35 0.61 -1.69 -16.15
CA TYR A 35 0.73 -3.03 -15.60
C TYR A 35 -0.51 -3.37 -14.76
N ALA A 36 -1.02 -4.59 -14.90
CA ALA A 36 -2.05 -5.13 -14.03
C ALA A 36 -1.87 -6.64 -13.90
N ASN A 37 -2.06 -7.17 -12.69
CA ASN A 37 -1.95 -8.61 -12.42
C ASN A 37 -2.84 -9.00 -11.23
N ASP A 38 -3.75 -9.94 -11.46
CA ASP A 38 -4.60 -10.61 -10.47
C ASP A 38 -4.07 -12.01 -10.11
N PHE A 39 -2.91 -12.38 -10.67
CA PHE A 39 -2.17 -13.63 -10.44
C PHE A 39 -2.88 -14.95 -10.81
N GLU A 40 -4.14 -14.92 -11.23
CA GLU A 40 -4.92 -16.13 -11.57
C GLU A 40 -4.39 -16.87 -12.80
N SER A 41 -3.68 -16.16 -13.69
CA SER A 41 -3.03 -16.76 -14.86
C SER A 41 -1.69 -17.45 -14.55
N GLY A 42 -1.16 -17.28 -13.34
CA GLY A 42 0.18 -17.76 -12.97
C GLY A 42 1.33 -16.91 -13.54
N ASN A 43 1.03 -15.80 -14.21
CA ASN A 43 2.05 -14.97 -14.87
C ASN A 43 2.79 -14.07 -13.87
N LEU A 44 4.10 -14.23 -13.75
CA LEU A 44 4.99 -13.42 -12.91
C LEU A 44 5.95 -12.54 -13.75
N ALA A 45 5.61 -12.23 -15.00
CA ALA A 45 6.43 -11.37 -15.84
C ALA A 45 6.72 -10.03 -15.16
N ASN A 46 7.97 -9.60 -15.28
CA ASN A 46 8.55 -8.38 -14.66
C ASN A 46 8.65 -8.40 -13.13
N ILE A 47 8.23 -9.48 -12.47
CA ILE A 47 8.31 -9.63 -11.02
C ILE A 47 9.54 -10.47 -10.66
N GLN A 48 10.39 -9.92 -9.80
CA GLN A 48 11.51 -10.61 -9.18
C GLN A 48 11.07 -11.17 -7.82
N ASN A 49 11.51 -12.40 -7.53
CA ASN A 49 11.14 -13.14 -6.32
C ASN A 49 9.61 -13.35 -6.15
N GLY A 50 8.86 -13.45 -7.25
CA GLY A 50 7.44 -13.76 -7.21
C GLY A 50 7.18 -15.22 -6.85
N HIS A 51 6.28 -15.45 -5.88
CA HIS A 51 5.80 -16.77 -5.48
C HIS A 51 4.28 -16.74 -5.50
N LEU A 52 3.62 -17.81 -5.93
CA LEU A 52 2.16 -17.88 -5.97
C LEU A 52 1.66 -18.97 -5.03
N TYR A 53 0.55 -18.71 -4.37
CA TYR A 53 -0.14 -19.69 -3.52
C TYR A 53 -1.63 -19.40 -3.46
N SER A 54 -2.42 -20.43 -3.15
CA SER A 54 -3.88 -20.29 -3.03
C SER A 54 -4.26 -19.77 -1.65
N TYR A 55 -5.08 -18.72 -1.63
CA TYR A 55 -5.60 -18.13 -0.40
C TYR A 55 -6.93 -17.43 -0.65
N GLY A 56 -7.85 -17.48 0.32
CA GLY A 56 -9.12 -16.76 0.23
C GLY A 56 -10.02 -17.11 -0.97
N GLY A 57 -9.77 -18.25 -1.64
CA GLY A 57 -10.49 -18.69 -2.83
C GLY A 57 -9.90 -18.25 -4.18
N GLY A 58 -8.77 -17.55 -4.18
CA GLY A 58 -8.02 -17.14 -5.38
C GLY A 58 -6.53 -17.42 -5.27
N THR A 59 -5.75 -16.76 -6.13
CA THR A 59 -4.30 -16.87 -6.20
C THR A 59 -3.65 -15.58 -5.72
N ASN A 60 -2.81 -15.66 -4.69
CA ASN A 60 -2.09 -14.52 -4.14
C ASN A 60 -0.60 -14.63 -4.46
N MET A 61 0.08 -13.47 -4.58
CA MET A 61 1.53 -13.43 -4.66
C MET A 61 2.18 -13.29 -3.28
N GLY A 62 2.93 -14.30 -2.87
CA GLY A 62 3.57 -14.46 -1.57
C GLY A 62 3.72 -15.95 -1.22
N ARG A 63 3.87 -16.34 0.04
CA ARG A 63 3.90 -15.53 1.27
C ARG A 63 5.34 -15.09 1.59
N TYR A 64 5.51 -13.82 1.90
CA TYR A 64 6.81 -13.25 2.27
C TYR A 64 6.95 -13.14 3.79
N ASN A 65 8.15 -13.43 4.28
CA ASN A 65 8.62 -13.21 5.64
C ASN A 65 10.13 -12.93 5.57
N ALA A 66 10.61 -11.87 6.21
CA ALA A 66 11.97 -11.35 6.08
C ALA A 66 12.44 -11.21 4.62
N SER A 67 11.50 -10.88 3.71
CA SER A 67 11.71 -10.87 2.26
C SER A 67 10.69 -9.97 1.58
N GLY A 68 10.58 -10.07 0.25
CA GLY A 68 9.69 -9.25 -0.54
C GLY A 68 9.83 -9.52 -2.02
N PHE A 69 9.27 -8.65 -2.85
CA PHE A 69 9.38 -8.72 -4.30
C PHE A 69 9.75 -7.37 -4.88
N ALA A 70 10.22 -7.40 -6.12
CA ALA A 70 10.38 -6.20 -6.93
C ALA A 70 9.65 -6.34 -8.27
N LEU A 71 9.04 -5.26 -8.74
CA LEU A 71 8.43 -5.15 -10.06
C LEU A 71 9.24 -4.14 -10.87
N ASP A 72 9.81 -4.58 -12.00
CA ASP A 72 10.62 -3.75 -12.89
C ASP A 72 9.90 -3.47 -14.21
N LEU A 73 9.37 -2.25 -14.37
CA LEU A 73 8.68 -1.83 -15.58
C LEU A 73 9.57 -0.93 -16.42
N LYS A 74 9.58 -1.16 -17.73
CA LYS A 74 10.29 -0.36 -18.74
C LYS A 74 9.31 0.23 -19.75
N ASP A 75 9.79 1.18 -20.54
CA ASP A 75 9.08 1.79 -21.67
C ASP A 75 7.70 2.37 -21.31
N LEU A 76 7.60 3.01 -20.14
CA LEU A 76 6.39 3.70 -19.70
C LEU A 76 6.07 4.88 -20.66
N PRO A 77 4.78 5.13 -20.98
CA PRO A 77 4.38 6.30 -21.77
C PRO A 77 4.70 7.59 -21.02
N SER A 78 4.70 8.74 -21.70
CA SER A 78 4.85 10.05 -21.04
C SER A 78 3.76 10.27 -19.98
N HIS A 79 4.16 10.71 -18.79
CA HIS A 79 3.27 10.97 -17.64
C HIS A 79 3.93 11.92 -16.62
N ASP A 80 3.13 12.42 -15.67
CA ASP A 80 3.56 13.27 -14.55
C ASP A 80 3.48 12.55 -13.20
N PHE A 81 2.63 11.54 -13.12
CA PHE A 81 2.41 10.73 -11.92
C PHE A 81 2.23 9.26 -12.29
N VAL A 82 2.49 8.40 -11.32
CA VAL A 82 2.06 7.00 -11.32
C VAL A 82 1.15 6.76 -10.12
N GLU A 83 0.05 6.07 -10.36
CA GLU A 83 -0.78 5.49 -9.31
C GLU A 83 -0.45 4.01 -9.16
N ILE A 84 -0.12 3.60 -7.94
CA ILE A 84 0.19 2.23 -7.56
C ILE A 84 -0.93 1.76 -6.64
N SER A 85 -1.55 0.63 -6.97
CA SER A 85 -2.60 0.03 -6.14
C SER A 85 -2.52 -1.48 -6.08
N PHE A 86 -2.88 -2.06 -4.94
CA PHE A 86 -2.98 -3.52 -4.73
C PHE A 86 -3.72 -3.82 -3.42
N ASN A 87 -4.07 -5.09 -3.23
CA ASN A 87 -4.60 -5.61 -1.98
C ASN A 87 -3.44 -6.24 -1.19
N LEU A 88 -3.14 -5.68 -0.02
CA LEU A 88 -2.11 -6.19 0.87
C LEU A 88 -2.75 -7.07 1.94
N TYR A 89 -2.34 -8.33 1.99
CA TYR A 89 -2.78 -9.30 2.98
C TYR A 89 -1.73 -9.44 4.06
N ILE A 90 -2.14 -9.27 5.31
CA ILE A 90 -1.32 -9.44 6.51
C ILE A 90 -1.83 -10.67 7.24
N HIS A 91 -1.00 -11.71 7.33
CA HIS A 91 -1.40 -13.03 7.78
C HIS A 91 -0.89 -13.37 9.17
N ASP A 92 -1.75 -14.04 9.94
CA ASP A 92 -1.41 -14.64 11.21
C ASP A 92 -0.93 -13.58 12.22
N SER A 93 0.13 -13.81 12.98
CA SER A 93 0.39 -13.17 14.29
C SER A 93 1.11 -11.83 14.29
N TRP A 94 0.96 -10.99 13.23
CA TRP A 94 1.58 -9.65 13.22
C TRP A 94 1.23 -8.85 14.49
N ASP A 95 2.26 -8.41 15.18
CA ASP A 95 2.32 -7.72 16.48
C ASP A 95 2.61 -6.22 16.39
N GLY A 96 2.60 -5.64 15.19
CA GLY A 96 2.58 -4.20 14.98
C GLY A 96 3.81 -3.48 15.51
N ASN A 97 3.60 -2.53 16.42
CA ASN A 97 4.66 -1.72 17.01
C ASN A 97 5.42 -2.44 18.12
N ASN A 98 5.05 -3.69 18.45
CA ASN A 98 5.71 -4.42 19.51
C ASN A 98 7.21 -4.52 19.22
N SER A 99 8.01 -4.22 20.23
CA SER A 99 9.47 -4.37 20.20
C SER A 99 9.98 -4.80 21.58
N GLN A 100 9.05 -5.27 22.44
CA GLN A 100 9.36 -5.58 23.82
C GLN A 100 10.33 -6.75 23.89
N GLY A 101 11.38 -6.57 24.70
CA GLY A 101 12.44 -7.57 24.85
C GLY A 101 13.40 -7.69 23.67
N GLY A 102 13.19 -6.96 22.56
CA GLY A 102 14.06 -6.97 21.38
C GLY A 102 14.17 -8.34 20.69
N LEU A 103 13.28 -9.26 21.03
CA LEU A 103 13.22 -10.60 20.46
C LEU A 103 12.40 -10.59 19.17
N ASP A 104 11.29 -9.86 19.16
CA ASP A 104 10.32 -9.82 18.07
C ASP A 104 9.91 -8.37 17.77
N GLY A 105 9.54 -8.12 16.50
CA GLY A 105 9.10 -6.83 15.99
C GLY A 105 10.11 -5.66 16.11
N PRO A 106 9.71 -4.44 15.72
CA PRO A 106 8.40 -4.09 15.16
C PRO A 106 8.20 -4.69 13.76
N ASP A 107 6.95 -5.02 13.45
CA ASP A 107 6.60 -5.72 12.21
C ASP A 107 6.45 -4.74 11.07
N ILE A 108 7.61 -4.27 10.62
CA ILE A 108 7.71 -3.22 9.63
C ILE A 108 7.48 -3.81 8.25
N TRP A 109 6.58 -3.18 7.51
CA TRP A 109 6.41 -3.37 6.08
C TRP A 109 6.72 -2.07 5.33
N GLN A 110 7.39 -2.19 4.19
CA GLN A 110 7.86 -1.07 3.38
C GLN A 110 7.45 -1.19 1.92
N MET A 111 7.15 -0.03 1.33
CA MET A 111 7.02 0.14 -0.12
C MET A 111 7.99 1.21 -0.59
N LYS A 112 8.76 0.90 -1.62
CA LYS A 112 9.70 1.82 -2.26
C LYS A 112 9.42 1.95 -3.74
N VAL A 113 9.67 3.13 -4.29
CA VAL A 113 9.61 3.42 -5.73
C VAL A 113 10.91 4.08 -6.10
N ASP A 114 11.62 3.50 -7.06
CA ASP A 114 12.93 3.97 -7.55
C ASP A 114 13.97 4.19 -6.42
N GLY A 115 13.88 3.36 -5.37
CA GLY A 115 14.72 3.42 -4.17
C GLY A 115 14.18 4.31 -3.05
N ASP A 116 13.24 5.21 -3.34
CA ASP A 116 12.63 6.10 -2.34
C ASP A 116 11.56 5.37 -1.53
N THR A 117 11.67 5.43 -0.20
CA THR A 117 10.70 4.78 0.70
C THR A 117 9.44 5.63 0.83
N LEU A 118 8.32 5.13 0.29
CA LEU A 118 7.02 5.81 0.31
C LEU A 118 6.15 5.37 1.49
N ILE A 119 6.22 4.11 1.86
CA ILE A 119 5.54 3.56 3.03
C ILE A 119 6.60 2.87 3.90
N ASN A 120 6.57 3.18 5.20
CA ASN A 120 7.31 2.48 6.23
C ASN A 120 6.41 2.41 7.46
N THR A 121 5.71 1.31 7.64
CA THR A 121 4.62 1.21 8.63
C THR A 121 4.62 -0.17 9.28
N THR A 122 3.74 -0.37 10.26
CA THR A 122 3.50 -1.67 10.89
C THR A 122 2.02 -2.02 10.79
N PHE A 123 1.73 -3.31 10.84
CA PHE A 123 0.38 -3.87 10.85
C PHE A 123 0.22 -4.78 12.07
N SER A 124 -1.01 -4.89 12.59
CA SER A 124 -1.30 -5.77 13.72
C SER A 124 -2.59 -6.53 13.51
N ASN A 125 -2.51 -7.85 13.66
CA ASN A 125 -3.66 -8.74 13.81
C ASN A 125 -3.89 -9.17 15.26
N SER A 126 -2.93 -8.88 16.16
CA SER A 126 -3.00 -9.21 17.59
C SER A 126 -3.58 -8.03 18.40
N TYR A 127 -3.16 -7.89 19.67
CA TYR A 127 -3.62 -6.84 20.58
C TYR A 127 -2.70 -5.62 20.61
N PHE A 128 -1.55 -5.66 19.92
CA PHE A 128 -0.60 -4.55 19.89
C PHE A 128 -1.01 -3.46 18.90
N LEU A 129 -0.64 -2.21 19.20
CA LEU A 129 -0.92 -1.08 18.32
C LEU A 129 -0.12 -1.18 17.02
N GLN A 130 -0.70 -0.69 15.93
CA GLN A 130 -0.04 -0.59 14.63
C GLN A 130 0.21 0.88 14.25
N SER A 131 1.01 1.11 13.21
CA SER A 131 1.23 2.44 12.64
C SER A 131 0.33 2.74 11.44
N TYR A 132 -0.06 1.74 10.63
CA TYR A 132 -0.86 1.97 9.42
C TYR A 132 -2.20 2.64 9.78
N PRO A 133 -2.64 3.68 9.05
CA PRO A 133 -2.19 4.12 7.71
C PRO A 133 -0.99 5.08 7.67
N ASP A 134 -0.45 5.47 8.82
CA ASP A 134 0.67 6.39 8.91
C ASP A 134 2.01 5.66 8.92
N ASN A 135 3.11 6.39 8.73
CA ASN A 135 4.44 5.81 8.86
C ASN A 135 4.81 5.60 10.33
N TYR A 136 5.62 4.57 10.58
CA TYR A 136 6.15 4.25 11.90
C TYR A 136 7.12 5.35 12.39
N PRO A 137 7.05 5.77 13.67
CA PRO A 137 6.09 5.32 14.68
C PRO A 137 4.78 6.12 14.67
N ALA A 138 3.65 5.43 14.55
CA ALA A 138 2.30 5.95 14.81
C ALA A 138 1.50 4.95 15.65
N PHE A 139 0.45 5.40 16.33
CA PHE A 139 -0.30 4.57 17.27
C PHE A 139 -1.77 4.49 16.87
N ARG A 140 -2.17 3.35 16.33
CA ARG A 140 -3.53 3.03 15.88
C ARG A 140 -3.94 1.67 16.46
N LEU A 141 -5.24 1.45 16.64
CA LEU A 141 -5.75 0.15 17.05
C LEU A 141 -5.43 -0.92 15.98
N PRO A 142 -5.26 -2.20 16.36
CA PRO A 142 -5.11 -3.29 15.40
C PRO A 142 -6.17 -3.24 14.30
N LYS A 143 -5.79 -3.57 13.07
CA LYS A 143 -6.66 -3.62 11.88
C LYS A 143 -7.33 -2.28 11.51
N THR A 144 -6.81 -1.15 12.01
CA THR A 144 -7.25 0.18 11.54
C THR A 144 -7.08 0.29 10.03
N ASN A 145 -8.15 0.67 9.32
CA ASN A 145 -8.23 0.75 7.85
C ASN A 145 -8.13 -0.59 7.10
N ALA A 146 -8.29 -1.74 7.78
CA ALA A 146 -8.49 -3.01 7.10
C ALA A 146 -9.91 -3.10 6.51
N ARG A 147 -10.08 -3.89 5.45
CA ARG A 147 -11.39 -4.27 4.92
C ARG A 147 -12.20 -5.02 6.00
N PRO A 148 -13.52 -4.79 6.12
CA PRO A 148 -14.37 -5.48 7.09
C PRO A 148 -14.75 -6.88 6.59
N VAL A 149 -13.76 -7.77 6.47
CA VAL A 149 -13.92 -9.15 6.00
C VAL A 149 -13.39 -10.14 7.03
N LEU A 150 -14.00 -11.33 7.08
CA LEU A 150 -13.52 -12.44 7.90
C LEU A 150 -12.62 -13.33 7.04
N LEU A 151 -11.36 -13.42 7.42
CA LEU A 151 -10.36 -14.23 6.74
C LEU A 151 -9.56 -15.03 7.76
N ALA A 152 -9.50 -16.33 7.51
CA ALA A 152 -8.67 -17.25 8.28
C ALA A 152 -7.19 -16.83 8.23
N GLY A 153 -6.42 -17.18 9.24
CA GLY A 153 -4.95 -17.13 9.15
C GLY A 153 -4.46 -17.98 7.96
N ALA A 154 -3.29 -17.65 7.44
CA ALA A 154 -2.74 -18.42 6.33
C ALA A 154 -1.95 -19.65 6.82
N CYS A 155 -1.55 -19.71 8.10
CA CYS A 155 -0.92 -20.88 8.71
C CYS A 155 -1.37 -21.10 10.16
N ILE A 156 -0.67 -20.53 11.15
CA ILE A 156 -0.91 -20.88 12.57
C ILE A 156 -2.33 -20.49 13.04
N TRP A 157 -2.95 -19.50 12.40
CA TRP A 157 -4.30 -19.04 12.70
C TRP A 157 -5.33 -19.49 11.66
N GLN A 158 -5.08 -20.58 10.91
CA GLN A 158 -5.99 -21.10 9.88
C GLN A 158 -7.42 -21.44 10.37
N HIS A 159 -7.61 -21.61 11.68
CA HIS A 159 -8.92 -21.87 12.29
C HIS A 159 -9.55 -20.62 12.92
N GLU A 160 -8.84 -19.49 12.93
CA GLU A 160 -9.33 -18.22 13.47
C GLU A 160 -9.94 -17.39 12.36
N ALA A 161 -11.25 -17.13 12.40
CA ALA A 161 -11.98 -16.42 11.34
C ALA A 161 -11.50 -14.97 11.11
N MET A 162 -10.67 -14.41 12.01
CA MET A 162 -10.03 -13.11 11.89
C MET A 162 -8.50 -13.21 11.93
N GLY A 163 -7.95 -14.35 11.52
CA GLY A 163 -6.51 -14.61 11.55
C GLY A 163 -5.70 -13.85 10.51
N SER A 164 -6.34 -13.27 9.49
CA SER A 164 -5.68 -12.34 8.55
C SER A 164 -6.49 -11.05 8.36
N SER A 165 -5.83 -10.02 7.86
CA SER A 165 -6.43 -8.74 7.48
C SER A 165 -6.00 -8.33 6.07
N VAL A 166 -6.82 -7.50 5.42
CA VAL A 166 -6.57 -7.02 4.05
C VAL A 166 -6.70 -5.51 3.99
N TYR A 167 -5.76 -4.88 3.31
CA TYR A 167 -5.70 -3.43 3.16
C TYR A 167 -5.66 -3.05 1.68
N ASP A 168 -6.47 -2.07 1.31
CA ASP A 168 -6.41 -1.43 0.00
C ASP A 168 -5.29 -0.39 0.00
N VAL A 169 -4.13 -0.76 -0.56
CA VAL A 169 -3.02 0.17 -0.73
C VAL A 169 -3.22 0.92 -2.04
N LYS A 170 -3.21 2.25 -1.97
CA LYS A 170 -3.24 3.14 -3.14
C LYS A 170 -2.35 4.36 -2.88
N LYS A 171 -1.36 4.57 -3.73
CA LYS A 171 -0.43 5.71 -3.64
C LYS A 171 -0.26 6.38 -5.00
N LEU A 172 -0.40 7.70 -5.00
CA LEU A 172 -0.07 8.56 -6.13
C LEU A 172 1.33 9.11 -5.91
N VAL A 173 2.21 8.90 -6.89
CA VAL A 173 3.64 9.26 -6.80
C VAL A 173 3.94 10.18 -7.97
N LYS A 174 4.61 11.31 -7.71
CA LYS A 174 5.13 12.15 -8.79
C LYS A 174 6.27 11.40 -9.46
N HIS A 175 6.12 11.11 -10.74
CA HIS A 175 7.06 10.29 -11.50
C HIS A 175 6.93 10.62 -12.99
N SER A 176 8.05 10.60 -13.71
CA SER A 176 8.09 10.91 -15.15
C SER A 176 9.14 10.10 -15.91
N GLY A 177 9.81 9.16 -15.22
CA GLY A 177 10.79 8.29 -15.84
C GLY A 177 10.12 7.31 -16.81
N ALA A 178 10.86 6.87 -17.82
CA ALA A 178 10.39 5.82 -18.73
C ALA A 178 10.46 4.41 -18.10
N ALA A 179 11.03 4.27 -16.91
CA ALA A 179 11.08 3.03 -16.14
C ALA A 179 10.61 3.29 -14.72
N LEU A 180 10.04 2.27 -14.08
CA LEU A 180 9.61 2.30 -12.68
C LEU A 180 10.06 1.02 -12.00
N TYR A 181 10.70 1.16 -10.84
CA TYR A 181 11.10 0.04 -10.00
C TYR A 181 10.36 0.10 -8.66
N LEU A 182 9.40 -0.81 -8.46
CA LEU A 182 8.62 -0.93 -7.23
C LEU A 182 9.18 -2.07 -6.38
N GLU A 183 9.48 -1.80 -5.11
CA GLU A 183 9.86 -2.82 -4.13
C GLU A 183 8.88 -2.83 -2.97
N CYS A 184 8.40 -4.01 -2.61
CA CYS A 184 7.62 -4.23 -1.40
C CYS A 184 8.35 -5.29 -0.56
N LEU A 185 8.63 -4.98 0.70
CA LEU A 185 9.38 -5.86 1.59
C LEU A 185 8.94 -5.69 3.04
N ASP A 186 9.23 -6.69 3.87
CA ASP A 186 9.11 -6.59 5.31
C ASP A 186 10.47 -6.58 6.02
N LYS A 187 10.44 -6.32 7.32
CA LYS A 187 11.56 -6.49 8.25
C LYS A 187 11.16 -7.36 9.45
N LEU A 188 10.29 -8.35 9.22
CA LEU A 188 9.86 -9.30 10.25
C LEU A 188 11.06 -10.06 10.79
N ARG A 189 10.98 -10.41 12.08
CA ARG A 189 12.05 -11.12 12.77
C ARG A 189 11.50 -11.94 13.94
N GLN A 190 11.26 -13.22 13.71
CA GLN A 190 10.73 -14.13 14.74
C GLN A 190 11.72 -15.23 15.16
N PRO A 191 12.78 -14.91 15.94
CA PRO A 191 13.79 -15.89 16.38
C PRO A 191 13.24 -16.90 17.41
N ASN A 192 12.08 -16.60 17.97
CA ASN A 192 11.26 -17.42 18.86
C ASN A 192 10.41 -18.47 18.12
N SER A 193 10.32 -18.41 16.79
CA SER A 193 9.48 -19.30 16.00
C SER A 193 10.30 -20.34 15.22
N PRO A 194 9.98 -21.65 15.32
CA PRO A 194 10.61 -22.66 14.48
C PRO A 194 10.17 -22.56 13.01
N THR A 195 9.08 -21.83 12.73
CA THR A 195 8.53 -21.64 11.39
C THR A 195 8.11 -20.17 11.19
N PRO A 196 9.07 -19.23 11.04
CA PRO A 196 8.78 -17.79 10.99
C PRO A 196 7.73 -17.40 9.94
N SER A 197 7.79 -17.95 8.73
CA SER A 197 6.82 -17.66 7.67
C SER A 197 5.39 -18.13 7.96
N CYS A 198 5.23 -19.08 8.88
CA CYS A 198 3.93 -19.55 9.35
C CYS A 198 3.40 -18.72 10.51
N ASP A 199 4.31 -18.11 11.29
CA ASP A 199 3.98 -17.23 12.40
C ASP A 199 3.48 -15.89 11.85
N GLU A 200 4.28 -15.22 11.03
CA GLU A 200 3.91 -13.94 10.41
C GLU A 200 4.36 -13.92 8.96
N SER A 201 3.46 -13.49 8.09
CA SER A 201 3.81 -13.28 6.68
C SER A 201 2.83 -12.36 6.00
N TRP A 202 3.12 -11.99 4.77
CA TRP A 202 2.22 -11.18 3.96
C TRP A 202 2.20 -11.64 2.50
N SER A 203 1.16 -11.24 1.79
CA SER A 203 1.02 -11.46 0.36
C SER A 203 0.27 -10.30 -0.28
N ILE A 204 0.26 -10.23 -1.60
CA ILE A 204 -0.55 -9.26 -2.33
C ILE A 204 -1.42 -9.93 -3.38
N ASP A 205 -2.45 -9.20 -3.79
CA ASP A 205 -3.30 -9.54 -4.93
C ASP A 205 -3.73 -8.25 -5.66
N ASN A 206 -4.23 -8.37 -6.89
CA ASN A 206 -4.83 -7.30 -7.70
C ASN A 206 -3.94 -6.05 -7.83
N ILE A 207 -2.66 -6.24 -8.20
CA ILE A 207 -1.73 -5.13 -8.41
C ILE A 207 -2.02 -4.41 -9.73
N SER A 208 -2.01 -3.08 -9.69
CA SER A 208 -2.18 -2.22 -10.86
C SER A 208 -1.30 -0.98 -10.76
N ILE A 209 -0.65 -0.65 -11.88
CA ILE A 209 0.18 0.55 -12.06
C ILE A 209 -0.43 1.37 -13.21
N THR A 210 -0.79 2.61 -12.93
CA THR A 210 -1.40 3.53 -13.89
C THR A 210 -0.54 4.77 -14.05
N ALA A 211 -0.08 5.04 -15.27
CA ALA A 211 0.60 6.28 -15.63
C ALA A 211 -0.43 7.40 -15.89
N ILE A 212 -0.23 8.57 -15.29
CA ILE A 212 -1.16 9.69 -15.30
C ILE A 212 -0.46 10.95 -15.84
N GLU A 213 -0.98 11.47 -16.94
CA GLU A 213 -0.56 12.74 -17.55
C GLU A 213 -1.49 13.86 -17.09
N THR A 214 -0.92 15.00 -16.70
CA THR A 214 -1.65 16.21 -16.29
C THR A 214 -1.45 17.35 -17.28
N ASN A 215 -2.33 18.36 -17.24
CA ASN A 215 -2.22 19.56 -18.07
C ASN A 215 -1.44 20.71 -17.40
#